data_AF-A0A9E0F346-F1
#
_entry.id   AF-A0A9E0F346-F1
#
_cell.length_a   1.000
_cell.length_b   1.000
_cell.length_c   1.000
_cell.angle_alpha   90.00
_cell.angle_beta   90.00
_cell.angle_gamma   90.00
#
_symmetry.space_group_name_H-M   'P 1'
#
loop_
_entity.id
_entity.type
_entity.pdbx_description
1 polymer ?
#
loop_
_entity_poly.entity_id
_entity_poly.type
_entity_poly.pdbx_seq_one_letter_code
_entity_poly.pdbx_strand_id
1 'polypeptide(L)'
;MEKLFLSILFATRELLQKRHFLILSLFVLAGTTACQKEPPPPPSSGNCEQTGFIEAVPCGDGAWGNLYIRTSNGYLLKPCRNLVQNFVPADGMKIRFSATDPNSSDPCITTPDTKYNCFQPAHHDMVKVITCIKAVEETPSNKCNTLATVKQVALDGCKWIFLLDNGVKLEPLGVPSTFVLQDGMRVRIAYDDKIKVASICMMGKPAKILCIEQVRLCGNDPNTCNPLNIGKNPKGINTRFTIQSAEVDANGCLSIGIGFSGCSANGRDFQLYWDGKQTPGNATDFVDLVLVDMAKEEICEAYFTTARSFNINKLKELNTGGNRLVARIAGYNEVIEIK
;
A
#
# COMPACT_ATOMS: atom_id res chain seq x y z
N MET A 1 39.25 -76.06 -1.34
CA MET A 1 40.08 -75.25 -2.26
C MET A 1 39.38 -73.98 -2.76
N GLU A 2 38.31 -73.50 -2.11
CA GLU A 2 37.53 -72.35 -2.59
C GLU A 2 37.78 -71.06 -1.79
N LYS A 3 38.35 -71.16 -0.58
CA LYS A 3 38.64 -70.00 0.28
C LYS A 3 40.00 -69.34 0.04
N LEU A 4 40.86 -69.91 -0.80
CA LEU A 4 42.18 -69.35 -1.11
C LEU A 4 42.17 -68.41 -2.33
N PHE A 5 41.13 -68.48 -3.18
CA PHE A 5 41.04 -67.65 -4.38
C PHE A 5 40.46 -66.25 -4.13
N LEU A 6 39.62 -66.07 -3.10
CA LEU A 6 39.02 -64.75 -2.81
C LEU A 6 40.00 -63.76 -2.17
N SER A 7 41.03 -64.22 -1.46
CA SER A 7 41.99 -63.33 -0.79
C SER A 7 43.01 -62.69 -1.75
N ILE A 8 43.22 -63.26 -2.93
CA ILE A 8 44.16 -62.72 -3.94
C ILE A 8 43.49 -61.62 -4.78
N LEU A 9 42.16 -61.66 -4.94
CA LEU A 9 41.40 -60.65 -5.71
C LEU A 9 41.20 -59.32 -4.96
N PHE A 10 41.30 -59.30 -3.62
CA PHE A 10 41.17 -58.04 -2.86
C PHE A 10 42.49 -57.25 -2.73
N ALA A 11 43.66 -57.89 -2.84
CA ALA A 11 44.95 -57.21 -2.71
C ALA A 11 45.41 -56.46 -3.97
N THR A 12 44.79 -56.70 -5.12
CA THR A 12 45.17 -56.07 -6.40
C THR A 12 44.41 -54.78 -6.71
N ARG A 13 43.33 -54.47 -5.98
CA ARG A 13 42.53 -53.26 -6.21
C ARG A 13 43.12 -51.99 -5.58
N GLU A 14 43.92 -52.10 -4.52
CA GLU A 14 44.55 -50.93 -3.89
C GLU A 14 45.81 -50.43 -4.62
N LEU A 15 46.49 -51.27 -5.40
CA LEU A 15 47.70 -50.86 -6.13
C LEU A 15 47.41 -50.14 -7.46
N LEU A 16 46.20 -50.26 -8.00
CA LEU A 16 45.82 -49.58 -9.25
C LEU A 16 45.24 -48.18 -9.04
N GLN A 17 44.76 -47.84 -7.83
CA GLN A 17 44.16 -46.53 -7.56
C GLN A 17 45.20 -45.45 -7.17
N LYS A 18 46.39 -45.86 -6.70
CA LYS A 18 47.49 -44.92 -6.39
C LYS A 18 48.38 -44.54 -7.58
N ARG A 19 48.29 -45.26 -8.71
CA ARG A 19 49.12 -44.99 -9.90
C ARG A 19 48.53 -43.95 -10.86
N HIS A 20 47.24 -43.66 -10.77
CA HIS A 20 46.61 -42.59 -11.57
C HIS A 20 46.77 -41.18 -10.97
N PHE A 21 47.19 -41.05 -9.72
CA PHE A 21 47.35 -39.74 -9.08
C PHE A 21 48.74 -39.11 -9.29
N LEU A 22 49.69 -39.83 -9.90
CA LEU A 22 51.09 -39.39 -10.01
C LEU A 22 51.55 -39.12 -11.45
N ILE A 23 50.69 -39.32 -12.47
CA ILE A 23 51.00 -39.08 -13.88
C ILE A 23 50.22 -37.87 -14.46
N LEU A 24 49.42 -37.19 -13.64
CA LEU A 24 48.68 -35.97 -14.02
C LEU A 24 49.26 -34.69 -13.41
N SER A 25 50.54 -34.67 -13.03
CA SER A 25 51.21 -33.48 -12.47
C SER A 25 52.39 -32.97 -13.32
N LEU A 26 52.47 -33.36 -14.60
CA LEU A 26 53.65 -33.05 -15.41
C LEU A 26 53.33 -32.69 -16.86
N PHE A 27 52.31 -31.87 -17.11
CA PHE A 27 52.19 -31.16 -18.38
C PHE A 27 51.58 -29.77 -18.16
N VAL A 28 52.15 -28.80 -18.87
CA VAL A 28 51.73 -27.39 -19.01
C VAL A 28 52.28 -26.40 -17.98
N LEU A 29 53.60 -26.27 -17.95
CA LEU A 29 54.30 -25.02 -17.63
C LEU A 29 54.93 -24.50 -18.93
N ALA A 30 54.11 -23.89 -19.78
CA ALA A 30 54.54 -23.07 -20.91
C ALA A 30 53.66 -21.82 -20.93
N GLY A 31 54.32 -20.67 -20.94
CA GLY A 31 53.76 -19.41 -20.47
C GLY A 31 52.64 -18.85 -21.33
N THR A 32 51.68 -18.24 -20.64
CA THR A 32 51.06 -17.00 -21.10
C THR A 32 51.02 -16.05 -19.90
N THR A 33 51.93 -15.08 -19.87
CA THR A 33 51.75 -13.87 -19.08
C THR A 33 50.66 -13.04 -19.75
N ALA A 34 49.42 -13.53 -19.68
CA ALA A 34 48.26 -12.72 -19.96
C ALA A 34 48.11 -11.76 -18.78
N CYS A 35 48.21 -10.46 -19.07
CA CYS A 35 47.86 -9.40 -18.14
C CYS A 35 46.45 -9.66 -17.60
N GLN A 36 46.32 -10.19 -16.39
CA GLN A 36 45.08 -10.08 -15.65
C GLN A 36 44.97 -8.61 -15.25
N LYS A 37 44.34 -7.83 -16.12
CA LYS A 37 43.78 -6.54 -15.76
C LYS A 37 42.82 -6.82 -14.61
N GLU A 38 43.08 -6.23 -13.45
CA GLU A 38 42.15 -6.31 -12.32
C GLU A 38 40.73 -6.02 -12.84
N PRO A 39 39.72 -6.80 -12.42
CA PRO A 39 38.35 -6.50 -12.79
C PRO A 39 38.11 -5.02 -12.45
N PRO A 40 37.61 -4.21 -13.41
CA PRO A 40 37.39 -2.80 -13.15
C PRO A 40 36.54 -2.70 -11.88
N PRO A 41 36.87 -1.77 -10.97
CA PRO A 41 36.07 -1.58 -9.76
C PRO A 41 34.60 -1.44 -10.18
N PRO A 42 33.65 -2.03 -9.42
CA PRO A 42 32.23 -1.90 -9.73
C PRO A 42 31.94 -0.41 -9.94
N PRO A 43 31.21 -0.03 -11.00
CA PRO A 43 30.98 1.37 -11.33
C PRO A 43 30.50 2.08 -10.07
N SER A 44 31.26 3.08 -9.63
CA SER A 44 30.95 3.91 -8.47
C SER A 44 29.51 4.37 -8.60
N SER A 45 28.68 4.01 -7.61
CA SER A 45 27.24 4.18 -7.54
C SER A 45 26.73 5.40 -8.33
N GLY A 46 26.36 5.19 -9.60
CA GLY A 46 25.57 6.18 -10.31
C GLY A 46 24.25 6.35 -9.56
N ASN A 47 23.76 7.56 -9.41
CA ASN A 47 22.66 7.92 -8.49
C ASN A 47 21.28 7.27 -8.78
N CYS A 48 21.17 6.29 -9.70
CA CYS A 48 19.90 5.67 -10.12
C CYS A 48 18.83 6.76 -10.35
N GLU A 49 19.10 7.72 -11.25
CA GLU A 49 18.27 8.93 -11.39
C GLU A 49 17.09 8.74 -12.34
N GLN A 50 17.19 7.80 -13.29
CA GLN A 50 16.10 7.53 -14.22
C GLN A 50 15.02 6.69 -13.54
N THR A 51 13.77 6.90 -13.95
CA THR A 51 12.62 6.14 -13.47
C THR A 51 11.98 5.37 -14.61
N GLY A 52 11.45 4.19 -14.28
CA GLY A 52 10.76 3.33 -15.23
C GLY A 52 10.03 2.21 -14.51
N PHE A 53 9.50 1.27 -15.28
CA PHE A 53 8.95 0.03 -14.76
C PHE A 53 9.41 -1.15 -15.60
N ILE A 54 9.47 -2.32 -14.96
CA ILE A 54 9.74 -3.59 -15.63
C ILE A 54 8.49 -4.00 -16.39
N GLU A 55 8.65 -4.43 -17.65
CA GLU A 55 7.56 -4.88 -18.50
C GLU A 55 7.95 -6.18 -19.21
N ALA A 56 7.05 -7.17 -19.14
CA ALA A 56 7.16 -8.38 -19.94
C ALA A 56 6.74 -8.11 -21.39
N VAL A 57 7.68 -8.25 -22.32
CA VAL A 57 7.42 -8.16 -23.76
C VAL A 57 7.22 -9.57 -24.31
N PRO A 58 6.26 -9.83 -25.23
CA PRO A 58 5.99 -11.18 -25.74
C PRO A 58 7.15 -11.82 -26.52
N CYS A 59 8.13 -11.04 -26.94
CA CYS A 59 9.25 -11.50 -27.74
C CYS A 59 10.55 -10.80 -27.30
N GLY A 60 11.64 -11.56 -27.23
CA GLY A 60 12.98 -11.05 -26.99
C GLY A 60 13.71 -11.74 -25.84
N ASP A 61 15.02 -11.93 -26.04
CA ASP A 61 15.95 -12.56 -25.08
C ASP A 61 16.92 -11.49 -24.54
N GLY A 62 16.52 -10.79 -23.49
CA GLY A 62 17.38 -9.90 -22.71
C GLY A 62 18.09 -10.63 -21.57
N ALA A 63 18.91 -9.91 -20.80
CA ALA A 63 19.58 -10.42 -19.60
C ALA A 63 18.61 -10.96 -18.53
N TRP A 64 17.34 -10.58 -18.64
CA TRP A 64 16.25 -11.01 -17.76
C TRP A 64 15.16 -11.79 -18.54
N GLY A 65 15.55 -12.49 -19.60
CA GLY A 65 14.60 -13.15 -20.51
C GLY A 65 13.76 -12.10 -21.25
N ASN A 66 12.44 -12.21 -21.15
CA ASN A 66 11.52 -11.33 -21.87
C ASN A 66 11.15 -10.04 -21.12
N LEU A 67 11.87 -9.72 -20.04
CA LEU A 67 11.65 -8.51 -19.23
C LEU A 67 12.50 -7.33 -19.71
N TYR A 68 11.84 -6.22 -19.98
CA TYR A 68 12.41 -4.96 -20.45
C TYR A 68 12.17 -3.86 -19.42
N ILE A 69 12.88 -2.74 -19.56
CA ILE A 69 12.59 -1.53 -18.80
C ILE A 69 11.83 -0.57 -19.70
N ARG A 70 10.56 -0.28 -19.37
CA ARG A 70 9.87 0.86 -19.98
C ARG A 70 10.22 2.13 -19.20
N THR A 71 10.82 3.08 -19.90
CA THR A 71 11.16 4.39 -19.35
C THR A 71 9.92 5.28 -19.25
N SER A 72 10.00 6.33 -18.43
CA SER A 72 8.92 7.31 -18.28
C SER A 72 8.54 8.05 -19.58
N ASN A 73 9.47 8.19 -20.53
CA ASN A 73 9.24 8.74 -21.86
C ASN A 73 8.81 7.69 -22.90
N GLY A 74 8.46 6.48 -22.47
CA GLY A 74 7.81 5.45 -23.30
C GLY A 74 8.74 4.51 -24.07
N TYR A 75 10.06 4.73 -24.02
CA TYR A 75 11.04 3.85 -24.65
C TYR A 75 11.14 2.52 -23.91
N LEU A 76 11.43 1.46 -24.67
CA LEU A 76 11.80 0.16 -24.13
C LEU A 76 13.32 0.01 -24.20
N LEU A 77 13.92 -0.29 -23.06
CA LEU A 77 15.33 -0.60 -22.96
C LEU A 77 15.49 -2.10 -22.77
N LYS A 78 16.27 -2.72 -23.66
CA LYS A 78 16.66 -4.13 -23.54
C LYS A 78 17.89 -4.20 -22.62
N PRO A 79 17.78 -4.77 -21.41
CA PRO A 79 18.92 -4.95 -20.55
C PRO A 79 19.81 -6.03 -21.16
N CYS A 80 21.02 -5.69 -21.57
CA CYS A 80 21.91 -6.69 -22.16
C CYS A 80 22.81 -7.39 -21.14
N ARG A 81 23.16 -6.65 -20.10
CA ARG A 81 23.88 -7.17 -18.95
C ARG A 81 23.40 -6.41 -17.72
N ASN A 82 23.23 -7.14 -16.64
CA ASN A 82 22.99 -6.55 -15.34
C ASN A 82 24.28 -6.58 -14.52
N LEU A 83 24.87 -5.41 -14.26
CA LEU A 83 26.04 -5.30 -13.38
C LEU A 83 25.64 -5.23 -11.89
N VAL A 84 24.33 -5.11 -11.61
CA VAL A 84 23.81 -5.06 -10.25
C VAL A 84 23.51 -6.47 -9.77
N GLN A 85 24.32 -6.94 -8.83
CA GLN A 85 24.12 -8.24 -8.20
C GLN A 85 22.81 -8.25 -7.39
N ASN A 86 22.12 -9.39 -7.39
CA ASN A 86 20.96 -9.67 -6.54
C ASN A 86 19.67 -8.89 -6.84
N PHE A 87 19.54 -8.23 -7.99
CA PHE A 87 18.26 -7.67 -8.42
C PHE A 87 17.42 -8.73 -9.15
N VAL A 88 16.22 -9.02 -8.64
CA VAL A 88 15.25 -9.95 -9.25
C VAL A 88 14.10 -9.13 -9.84
N PRO A 89 14.06 -8.91 -11.17
CA PRO A 89 12.99 -8.15 -11.81
C PRO A 89 11.67 -8.93 -11.77
N ALA A 90 10.56 -8.21 -11.65
CA ALA A 90 9.21 -8.74 -11.82
C ALA A 90 8.39 -7.79 -12.69
N ASP A 91 7.52 -8.33 -13.56
CA ASP A 91 6.64 -7.54 -14.40
C ASP A 91 5.82 -6.51 -13.58
N GLY A 92 5.72 -5.28 -14.08
CA GLY A 92 5.08 -4.15 -13.41
C GLY A 92 5.89 -3.49 -12.28
N MET A 93 7.06 -4.01 -11.90
CA MET A 93 7.88 -3.43 -10.83
C MET A 93 8.39 -2.03 -11.21
N LYS A 94 8.07 -1.02 -10.39
CA LYS A 94 8.64 0.33 -10.54
C LYS A 94 10.08 0.35 -10.04
N ILE A 95 10.94 0.98 -10.82
CA ILE A 95 12.38 1.01 -10.55
C ILE A 95 12.94 2.40 -10.71
N ARG A 96 14.03 2.66 -10.01
CA ARG A 96 15.00 3.68 -10.42
C ARG A 96 16.24 3.00 -10.95
N PHE A 97 16.80 3.52 -12.03
CA PHE A 97 17.94 2.91 -12.68
C PHE A 97 18.86 3.95 -13.32
N SER A 98 20.04 3.50 -13.70
CA SER A 98 20.96 4.20 -14.60
C SER A 98 21.44 3.19 -15.63
N ALA A 99 21.58 3.66 -16.88
CA ALA A 99 21.96 2.82 -17.99
C ALA A 99 22.94 3.57 -18.91
N THR A 100 23.88 2.85 -19.50
CA THR A 100 24.83 3.38 -20.48
C THR A 100 24.78 2.59 -21.77
N ASP A 101 25.23 3.19 -22.87
CA ASP A 101 25.43 2.45 -24.11
C ASP A 101 26.50 1.37 -23.92
N PRO A 102 26.30 0.17 -24.52
CA PRO A 102 27.31 -0.88 -24.49
C PRO A 102 28.53 -0.46 -25.32
N ASN A 103 29.72 -0.86 -24.89
CA ASN A 103 30.95 -0.65 -25.65
C ASN A 103 31.03 -1.64 -26.82
N SER A 104 31.73 -1.29 -27.90
CA SER A 104 31.87 -2.15 -29.10
C SER A 104 32.45 -3.55 -28.81
N SER A 105 33.14 -3.73 -27.69
CA SER A 105 33.69 -5.00 -27.22
C SER A 105 32.78 -5.77 -26.28
N ASP A 106 31.60 -5.24 -25.91
CA ASP A 106 30.69 -5.95 -25.05
C ASP A 106 30.12 -7.17 -25.79
N PRO A 107 30.11 -8.36 -25.17
CA PRO A 107 29.68 -9.60 -25.82
C PRO A 107 28.22 -9.54 -26.30
N CYS A 108 27.48 -8.62 -25.73
CA CYS A 108 26.15 -8.13 -26.09
C CYS A 108 26.00 -7.60 -27.52
N ILE A 109 27.06 -6.99 -28.07
CA ILE A 109 27.06 -6.39 -29.41
C ILE A 109 27.67 -7.36 -30.43
N THR A 110 28.60 -8.20 -29.99
CA THR A 110 29.43 -9.01 -30.89
C THR A 110 28.78 -10.29 -31.37
N THR A 111 27.64 -10.70 -30.80
CA THR A 111 26.84 -11.75 -31.42
C THR A 111 26.03 -11.13 -32.54
N PRO A 112 26.26 -11.50 -33.82
CA PRO A 112 25.41 -11.03 -34.91
C PRO A 112 24.00 -11.50 -34.60
N ASP A 113 23.13 -10.55 -34.21
CA ASP A 113 21.74 -10.79 -33.90
C ASP A 113 21.13 -11.67 -34.99
N THR A 114 20.81 -12.92 -34.65
CA THR A 114 19.81 -13.69 -35.38
C THR A 114 18.54 -12.87 -35.30
N LYS A 115 18.26 -12.10 -36.36
CA LYS A 115 17.06 -11.28 -36.61
C LYS A 115 15.83 -11.76 -35.83
N TYR A 116 15.63 -11.23 -34.63
CA TYR A 116 14.40 -11.45 -33.88
C TYR A 116 13.37 -10.48 -34.44
N ASN A 117 12.48 -10.99 -35.29
CA ASN A 117 11.32 -10.28 -35.83
C ASN A 117 10.26 -10.03 -34.74
N CYS A 118 10.61 -9.27 -33.70
CA CYS A 118 9.60 -8.61 -32.91
C CYS A 118 8.91 -7.60 -33.82
N PHE A 119 7.61 -7.81 -34.07
CA PHE A 119 6.78 -6.90 -34.86
C PHE A 119 6.89 -5.49 -34.26
N GLN A 120 7.61 -4.61 -34.94
CA GLN A 120 7.92 -3.26 -34.50
C GLN A 120 6.66 -2.40 -34.37
N PRO A 121 6.60 -1.57 -33.32
CA PRO A 121 6.38 -0.14 -33.46
C PRO A 121 7.76 0.55 -33.57
N ALA A 122 7.85 1.55 -34.44
CA ALA A 122 9.06 2.15 -35.01
C ALA A 122 10.01 2.93 -34.05
N HIS A 123 10.07 2.60 -32.76
CA HIS A 123 10.98 3.28 -31.81
C HIS A 123 11.82 2.24 -31.06
N HIS A 124 12.93 1.93 -31.72
CA HIS A 124 13.89 0.87 -31.48
C HIS A 124 14.31 0.62 -30.02
N ASP A 125 14.37 -0.67 -29.69
CA ASP A 125 15.00 -1.25 -28.51
C ASP A 125 16.45 -0.79 -28.40
N MET A 126 16.71 0.19 -27.53
CA MET A 126 18.09 0.53 -27.21
C MET A 126 18.64 -0.55 -26.28
N VAL A 127 19.59 -1.33 -26.79
CA VAL A 127 20.41 -2.24 -26.00
C VAL A 127 21.23 -1.39 -25.03
N LYS A 128 21.05 -1.59 -23.72
CA LYS A 128 21.77 -0.83 -22.69
C LYS A 128 22.42 -1.75 -21.66
N VAL A 129 23.50 -1.27 -21.05
CA VAL A 129 24.13 -1.87 -19.86
C VAL A 129 23.54 -1.20 -18.63
N ILE A 130 22.94 -1.99 -17.73
CA ILE A 130 22.38 -1.47 -16.49
C ILE A 130 23.48 -1.36 -15.45
N THR A 131 23.80 -0.12 -15.06
CA THR A 131 24.88 0.19 -14.10
C THR A 131 24.36 0.39 -12.68
N CYS A 132 23.10 0.79 -12.54
CA CYS A 132 22.40 0.92 -11.26
C CYS A 132 20.94 0.52 -11.45
N ILE A 133 20.37 -0.23 -10.52
CA ILE A 133 18.93 -0.50 -10.46
C ILE A 133 18.53 -0.73 -9.01
N LYS A 134 17.42 -0.11 -8.61
CA LYS A 134 16.76 -0.33 -7.33
C LYS A 134 15.26 -0.32 -7.53
N ALA A 135 14.55 -1.19 -6.81
CA ALA A 135 13.11 -1.07 -6.72
C ALA A 135 12.78 0.31 -6.13
N VAL A 136 11.82 1.00 -6.75
CA VAL A 136 11.14 2.07 -6.03
C VAL A 136 10.27 1.34 -5.04
N GLU A 137 10.69 1.35 -3.78
CA GLU A 137 9.74 1.17 -2.70
C GLU A 137 8.76 2.33 -2.86
N GLU A 138 7.67 2.10 -3.59
CA GLU A 138 6.47 2.87 -3.35
C GLU A 138 6.20 2.59 -1.90
N THR A 139 6.58 3.51 -1.02
CA THR A 139 5.84 3.64 0.21
C THR A 139 4.42 3.81 -0.28
N PRO A 140 3.55 2.78 -0.12
CA PRO A 140 2.14 3.04 -0.31
C PRO A 140 1.89 4.29 0.52
N SER A 141 1.05 5.19 0.05
CA SER A 141 0.53 6.19 0.99
C SER A 141 -0.13 5.38 2.10
N ASN A 142 0.60 5.11 3.18
CA ASN A 142 0.18 4.30 4.33
C ASN A 142 -0.90 5.04 5.12
N LYS A 143 -1.32 6.21 4.62
CA LYS A 143 -2.48 6.93 5.09
C LYS A 143 -3.71 6.29 4.47
N CYS A 144 -4.37 5.47 5.28
CA CYS A 144 -5.75 5.06 5.10
C CYS A 144 -6.63 6.30 4.86
N ASN A 145 -7.07 6.53 3.62
CA ASN A 145 -7.81 7.74 3.24
C ASN A 145 -9.15 7.46 2.54
N THR A 146 -9.43 6.20 2.18
CA THR A 146 -10.68 5.82 1.55
C THR A 146 -11.62 5.24 2.59
N LEU A 147 -12.80 5.83 2.76
CA LEU A 147 -13.82 5.29 3.65
C LEU A 147 -14.53 4.09 3.02
N ALA A 148 -14.78 3.08 3.83
CA ALA A 148 -15.53 1.91 3.43
C ALA A 148 -16.30 1.31 4.62
N THR A 149 -17.36 0.57 4.31
CA THR A 149 -18.12 -0.22 5.27
C THR A 149 -17.85 -1.71 5.03
N VAL A 150 -17.40 -2.41 6.06
CA VAL A 150 -17.24 -3.86 6.06
C VAL A 150 -18.61 -4.50 5.96
N LYS A 151 -18.78 -5.43 5.02
CA LYS A 151 -19.98 -6.23 4.88
C LYS A 151 -19.67 -7.71 4.90
N GLN A 152 -20.35 -8.46 5.76
CA GLN A 152 -20.32 -9.90 5.73
C GLN A 152 -21.16 -10.41 4.57
N VAL A 153 -20.61 -11.32 3.77
CA VAL A 153 -21.32 -11.98 2.68
C VAL A 153 -21.23 -13.49 2.89
N ALA A 154 -22.28 -14.19 2.47
CA ALA A 154 -22.39 -15.65 2.55
C ALA A 154 -22.37 -16.21 1.12
N LEU A 155 -21.23 -16.10 0.45
CA LEU A 155 -21.02 -16.61 -0.91
C LEU A 155 -19.73 -17.42 -0.97
N ASP A 156 -19.67 -18.34 -1.91
CA ASP A 156 -18.50 -19.17 -2.11
C ASP A 156 -17.28 -18.30 -2.44
N GLY A 157 -16.22 -18.46 -1.65
CA GLY A 157 -14.92 -17.84 -1.91
C GLY A 157 -14.64 -16.49 -1.24
N CYS A 158 -15.62 -15.83 -0.63
CA CYS A 158 -15.36 -14.64 0.19
C CYS A 158 -16.34 -14.52 1.36
N LYS A 159 -15.82 -14.18 2.53
CA LYS A 159 -16.63 -13.92 3.74
C LYS A 159 -16.93 -12.44 3.94
N TRP A 160 -16.10 -11.57 3.39
CA TRP A 160 -16.12 -10.14 3.64
C TRP A 160 -15.92 -9.36 2.36
N ILE A 161 -16.59 -8.21 2.24
CA ILE A 161 -16.33 -7.19 1.23
C ILE A 161 -16.21 -5.82 1.89
N PHE A 162 -15.54 -4.88 1.21
CA PHE A 162 -15.56 -3.47 1.56
C PHE A 162 -16.46 -2.72 0.59
N LEU A 163 -17.54 -2.12 1.10
CA LEU A 163 -18.42 -1.24 0.35
C LEU A 163 -17.92 0.21 0.49
N LEU A 164 -17.37 0.76 -0.58
CA LEU A 164 -16.95 2.16 -0.65
C LEU A 164 -18.19 3.09 -0.70
N ASP A 165 -17.99 4.35 -0.37
CA ASP A 165 -19.08 5.35 -0.33
C ASP A 165 -19.70 5.66 -1.69
N ASN A 166 -18.92 5.48 -2.76
CA ASN A 166 -19.40 5.57 -4.13
C ASN A 166 -20.15 4.31 -4.59
N GLY A 167 -20.42 3.35 -3.70
CA GLY A 167 -21.10 2.09 -3.98
C GLY A 167 -20.22 1.00 -4.59
N VAL A 168 -18.94 1.27 -4.87
CA VAL A 168 -18.00 0.26 -5.37
C VAL A 168 -17.76 -0.80 -4.29
N LYS A 169 -17.81 -2.07 -4.69
CA LYS A 169 -17.50 -3.20 -3.82
C LYS A 169 -16.10 -3.70 -4.09
N LEU A 170 -15.29 -3.80 -3.05
CA LEU A 170 -13.96 -4.40 -3.10
C LEU A 170 -13.99 -5.75 -2.40
N GLU A 171 -13.40 -6.73 -3.05
CA GLU A 171 -13.12 -8.03 -2.47
C GLU A 171 -11.68 -8.03 -1.94
N PRO A 172 -11.47 -8.10 -0.63
CA PRO A 172 -10.13 -8.11 -0.09
C PRO A 172 -9.44 -9.46 -0.31
N LEU A 173 -8.28 -9.41 -0.96
CA LEU A 173 -7.37 -10.56 -1.08
C LEU A 173 -6.69 -10.94 0.25
N GLY A 174 -6.88 -10.11 1.28
CA GLY A 174 -6.39 -10.29 2.63
C GLY A 174 -6.51 -8.99 3.42
N VAL A 175 -6.55 -9.13 4.74
CA VAL A 175 -6.40 -8.03 5.72
C VAL A 175 -5.32 -8.42 6.71
N PRO A 176 -4.64 -7.46 7.38
CA PRO A 176 -3.70 -7.77 8.44
C PRO A 176 -4.34 -8.68 9.49
N SER A 177 -3.64 -9.74 9.91
CA SER A 177 -4.17 -10.76 10.84
C SER A 177 -4.53 -10.21 12.22
N THR A 178 -4.00 -9.05 12.58
CA THR A 178 -4.31 -8.31 13.81
C THR A 178 -5.63 -7.54 13.74
N PHE A 179 -6.21 -7.37 12.54
CA PHE A 179 -7.44 -6.60 12.35
C PHE A 179 -8.66 -7.53 12.29
N VAL A 180 -9.56 -7.42 13.25
CA VAL A 180 -10.77 -8.24 13.32
C VAL A 180 -11.92 -7.54 12.60
N LEU A 181 -12.38 -8.13 11.49
CA LEU A 181 -13.52 -7.64 10.73
C LEU A 181 -14.85 -7.97 11.43
N GLN A 182 -15.78 -7.02 11.41
CA GLN A 182 -17.14 -7.15 11.91
C GLN A 182 -18.10 -6.56 10.88
N ASP A 183 -19.27 -7.17 10.71
CA ASP A 183 -20.27 -6.66 9.77
C ASP A 183 -20.73 -5.26 10.18
N GLY A 184 -20.88 -4.36 9.20
CA GLY A 184 -21.23 -2.97 9.42
C GLY A 184 -20.10 -2.08 9.94
N MET A 185 -18.92 -2.63 10.25
CA MET A 185 -17.78 -1.83 10.72
C MET A 185 -17.36 -0.81 9.67
N ARG A 186 -17.21 0.44 10.09
CA ARG A 186 -16.66 1.49 9.25
C ARG A 186 -15.15 1.55 9.38
N VAL A 187 -14.47 1.64 8.25
CA VAL A 187 -13.01 1.65 8.18
C VAL A 187 -12.53 2.73 7.23
N ARG A 188 -11.29 3.17 7.42
CA ARG A 188 -10.52 3.81 6.36
C ARG A 188 -9.52 2.80 5.86
N ILE A 189 -9.37 2.74 4.55
CA ILE A 189 -8.46 1.83 3.88
C ILE A 189 -7.60 2.58 2.85
N ALA A 190 -6.46 1.98 2.54
CA ALA A 190 -5.77 2.19 1.27
C ALA A 190 -5.69 0.82 0.58
N TYR A 191 -5.87 0.78 -0.73
CA TYR A 191 -5.95 -0.48 -1.48
C TYR A 191 -5.32 -0.36 -2.86
N ASP A 192 -4.85 -1.50 -3.39
CA ASP A 192 -4.42 -1.66 -4.77
C ASP A 192 -5.40 -2.59 -5.51
N ASP A 193 -6.08 -2.04 -6.50
CA ASP A 193 -7.07 -2.71 -7.32
C ASP A 193 -6.56 -3.02 -8.74
N LYS A 194 -5.26 -2.85 -9.01
CA LYS A 194 -4.64 -3.18 -10.30
C LYS A 194 -4.25 -4.65 -10.39
N ILE A 195 -4.49 -5.41 -9.33
CA ILE A 195 -4.18 -6.83 -9.26
C ILE A 195 -5.14 -7.60 -10.17
N LYS A 196 -4.57 -8.30 -11.15
CA LYS A 196 -5.31 -9.12 -12.11
C LYS A 196 -5.39 -10.56 -11.61
N VAL A 197 -6.19 -10.78 -10.55
CA VAL A 197 -6.52 -12.12 -10.08
C VAL A 197 -7.98 -12.42 -10.37
N ALA A 198 -8.24 -13.61 -10.90
CA ALA A 198 -9.60 -14.12 -11.01
C ALA A 198 -10.10 -14.46 -9.60
N SER A 199 -11.32 -14.02 -9.26
CA SER A 199 -11.98 -14.44 -8.04
C SER A 199 -13.28 -15.18 -8.32
N ILE A 200 -13.54 -16.17 -7.47
CA ILE A 200 -14.79 -16.92 -7.43
C ILE A 200 -15.89 -16.20 -6.63
N CYS A 201 -15.55 -15.19 -5.83
CA CYS A 201 -16.47 -14.43 -4.97
C CYS A 201 -17.52 -13.64 -5.78
N MET A 202 -17.14 -13.13 -6.95
CA MET A 202 -17.97 -12.33 -7.88
C MET A 202 -18.71 -11.11 -7.27
N MET A 203 -18.45 -10.72 -6.02
CA MET A 203 -19.17 -9.64 -5.33
C MET A 203 -18.50 -8.28 -5.42
N GLY A 204 -17.27 -8.21 -5.95
CA GLY A 204 -16.52 -6.97 -6.01
C GLY A 204 -15.26 -7.11 -6.85
N LYS A 205 -14.57 -5.99 -7.01
CA LYS A 205 -13.26 -5.95 -7.65
C LYS A 205 -12.21 -6.48 -6.66
N PRO A 206 -11.40 -7.49 -7.03
CA PRO A 206 -10.31 -7.95 -6.18
C PRO A 206 -9.33 -6.82 -5.86
N ALA A 207 -9.01 -6.64 -4.59
CA ALA A 207 -8.11 -5.59 -4.13
C ALA A 207 -7.21 -6.07 -2.98
N LYS A 208 -5.94 -5.66 -3.00
CA LYS A 208 -5.03 -5.84 -1.88
C LYS A 208 -5.15 -4.65 -0.93
N ILE A 209 -5.51 -4.93 0.32
CA ILE A 209 -5.59 -3.90 1.35
C ILE A 209 -4.16 -3.58 1.83
N LEU A 210 -3.75 -2.34 1.63
CA LEU A 210 -2.43 -1.82 1.97
C LEU A 210 -2.40 -1.23 3.38
N CYS A 211 -3.52 -0.62 3.78
CA CYS A 211 -3.75 -0.05 5.10
C CYS A 211 -5.21 -0.30 5.46
N ILE A 212 -5.48 -0.58 6.74
CA ILE A 212 -6.83 -0.57 7.29
C ILE A 212 -6.79 -0.03 8.71
N GLU A 213 -7.67 0.93 8.99
CA GLU A 213 -7.92 1.44 10.34
C GLU A 213 -9.42 1.47 10.59
N GLN A 214 -9.82 1.08 11.80
CA GLN A 214 -11.21 1.22 12.20
C GLN A 214 -11.51 2.71 12.36
N VAL A 215 -12.53 3.20 11.65
CA VAL A 215 -13.13 4.48 12.00
C VAL A 215 -13.83 4.22 13.32
N ARG A 216 -13.39 4.90 14.38
CA ARG A 216 -14.03 4.84 15.70
C ARG A 216 -15.44 5.44 15.59
N LEU A 217 -16.38 4.62 15.14
CA LEU A 217 -17.80 4.86 15.24
C LEU A 217 -18.26 4.46 16.63
N CYS A 218 -19.14 5.26 17.21
CA CYS A 218 -19.90 4.85 18.38
C CYS A 218 -20.74 3.64 17.99
N GLY A 219 -20.45 2.45 18.53
CA GLY A 219 -21.20 1.29 18.06
C GLY A 219 -21.22 0.09 18.98
N ASN A 220 -20.07 -0.31 19.55
CA ASN A 220 -20.03 -1.55 20.32
C ASN A 220 -19.71 -1.36 21.81
N ASP A 221 -19.26 -0.17 22.20
CA ASP A 221 -19.06 0.19 23.59
C ASP A 221 -19.60 1.62 23.81
N PRO A 222 -20.68 1.81 24.57
CA PRO A 222 -21.21 3.13 24.90
C PRO A 222 -20.18 4.03 25.62
N ASN A 223 -19.07 3.47 26.13
CA ASN A 223 -17.96 4.23 26.73
C ASN A 223 -16.92 4.72 25.71
N THR A 224 -17.01 4.34 24.43
CA THR A 224 -16.06 4.81 23.39
C THR A 224 -16.47 6.14 22.74
N CYS A 225 -17.62 6.67 23.13
CA CYS A 225 -18.19 7.90 22.61
C CYS A 225 -18.12 9.00 23.63
N ASN A 226 -17.90 10.21 23.14
CA ASN A 226 -18.16 11.37 23.97
C ASN A 226 -19.69 11.44 24.21
N PRO A 227 -20.11 11.58 25.48
CA PRO A 227 -21.54 11.71 25.77
C PRO A 227 -22.08 13.01 25.18
N LEU A 228 -23.35 12.99 24.74
CA LEU A 228 -24.10 14.23 24.54
C LEU A 228 -24.41 14.84 25.91
N ASN A 229 -23.93 16.06 26.13
CA ASN A 229 -24.24 16.83 27.32
C ASN A 229 -25.60 17.50 27.17
N ILE A 230 -26.49 17.31 28.15
CA ILE A 230 -27.82 17.92 28.17
C ILE A 230 -27.81 19.07 29.18
N GLY A 231 -28.29 20.24 28.75
CA GLY A 231 -28.47 21.41 29.61
C GLY A 231 -27.79 22.66 29.05
N LYS A 232 -27.52 23.62 29.92
CA LYS A 232 -26.91 24.89 29.50
C LYS A 232 -25.53 24.63 28.91
N ASN A 233 -25.34 25.09 27.67
CA ASN A 233 -24.03 25.20 27.05
C ASN A 233 -23.09 25.95 28.02
N PRO A 234 -21.90 25.40 28.37
CA PRO A 234 -20.92 26.17 29.11
C PRO A 234 -20.66 27.49 28.39
N LYS A 235 -20.28 28.52 29.16
CA LYS A 235 -19.76 29.75 28.58
C LYS A 235 -18.42 29.39 27.93
N GLY A 236 -18.47 28.93 26.69
CA GLY A 236 -17.33 28.36 25.98
C GLY A 236 -16.20 29.36 25.88
N ILE A 237 -14.97 28.83 25.82
CA ILE A 237 -13.83 29.62 25.35
C ILE A 237 -14.06 29.82 23.85
N ASN A 238 -13.91 31.05 23.37
CA ASN A 238 -14.24 31.42 22.00
C ASN A 238 -13.11 30.99 21.04
N THR A 239 -12.81 29.70 20.98
CA THR A 239 -11.81 29.15 20.05
C THR A 239 -12.44 28.93 18.68
N ARG A 240 -11.69 29.32 17.64
CA ARG A 240 -12.15 29.19 16.25
C ARG A 240 -11.86 27.77 15.74
N PHE A 241 -12.90 27.10 15.23
CA PHE A 241 -12.79 25.83 14.52
C PHE A 241 -13.83 25.77 13.39
N THR A 242 -13.55 24.97 12.37
CA THR A 242 -14.40 24.72 11.21
C THR A 242 -14.94 23.30 11.24
N ILE A 243 -16.18 23.07 10.81
CA ILE A 243 -16.72 21.72 10.70
C ILE A 243 -16.50 21.23 9.27
N GLN A 244 -15.66 20.21 9.11
CA GLN A 244 -15.29 19.67 7.80
C GLN A 244 -16.26 18.61 7.29
N SER A 245 -16.85 17.83 8.20
CA SER A 245 -17.84 16.82 7.89
C SER A 245 -18.71 16.53 9.12
N ALA A 246 -19.94 16.09 8.89
CA ALA A 246 -20.78 15.58 9.96
C ALA A 246 -21.70 14.48 9.43
N GLU A 247 -21.66 13.31 10.06
CA GLU A 247 -22.38 12.11 9.62
C GLU A 247 -22.99 11.39 10.82
N VAL A 248 -24.23 10.93 10.68
CA VAL A 248 -24.89 10.05 11.66
C VAL A 248 -24.87 8.62 11.15
N ASP A 249 -24.39 7.69 11.98
CA ASP A 249 -24.43 6.27 11.64
C ASP A 249 -25.73 5.58 12.12
N ALA A 250 -25.89 4.32 11.71
CA ALA A 250 -27.06 3.51 12.07
C ALA A 250 -27.24 3.34 13.60
N ASN A 251 -26.14 3.42 14.36
CA ASN A 251 -26.13 3.23 15.82
C ASN A 251 -26.44 4.53 16.57
N GLY A 252 -26.69 5.65 15.88
CA GLY A 252 -26.89 6.96 16.51
C GLY A 252 -25.60 7.58 17.04
N CYS A 253 -24.47 7.28 16.39
CA CYS A 253 -23.25 8.06 16.50
C CYS A 253 -23.35 9.31 15.63
N LEU A 254 -23.04 10.47 16.17
CA LEU A 254 -22.71 11.64 15.36
C LEU A 254 -21.19 11.78 15.27
N SER A 255 -20.63 11.51 14.09
CA SER A 255 -19.22 11.73 13.77
C SER A 255 -19.03 13.11 13.15
N ILE A 256 -18.11 13.91 13.70
CA ILE A 256 -17.81 15.28 13.26
C ILE A 256 -16.32 15.38 12.94
N GLY A 257 -15.99 15.77 11.70
CA GLY A 257 -14.66 16.21 11.30
C GLY A 257 -14.47 17.68 11.64
N ILE A 258 -13.40 18.01 12.36
CA ILE A 258 -13.16 19.35 12.94
C ILE A 258 -11.78 19.83 12.51
N GLY A 259 -11.72 21.02 11.92
CA GLY A 259 -10.48 21.73 11.63
C GLY A 259 -10.26 22.88 12.63
N PHE A 260 -9.06 23.08 13.13
CA PHE A 260 -8.77 24.13 14.13
C PHE A 260 -7.31 24.59 14.05
N SER A 261 -7.02 25.80 14.54
CA SER A 261 -5.66 26.29 14.74
C SER A 261 -5.19 26.05 16.18
N GLY A 262 -3.94 25.62 16.38
CA GLY A 262 -3.37 25.41 17.71
C GLY A 262 -1.90 24.97 17.70
N CYS A 263 -1.43 24.39 18.81
CA CYS A 263 -0.04 23.93 18.95
C CYS A 263 0.08 22.41 18.78
N SER A 264 -1.01 21.69 19.06
CA SER A 264 -1.02 20.24 19.06
C SER A 264 -2.34 19.70 18.54
N ALA A 265 -2.26 18.65 17.74
CA ALA A 265 -3.41 17.82 17.39
C ALA A 265 -3.96 17.05 18.62
N ASN A 266 -3.09 16.81 19.61
CA ASN A 266 -3.38 16.04 20.82
C ASN A 266 -3.50 17.02 22.00
N GLY A 267 -4.71 17.20 22.52
CA GLY A 267 -4.96 18.12 23.64
C GLY A 267 -6.27 18.91 23.55
N ARG A 268 -6.97 18.85 22.42
CA ARG A 268 -8.30 19.46 22.27
C ARG A 268 -9.40 18.53 22.75
N ASP A 269 -10.20 19.02 23.69
CA ASP A 269 -11.37 18.35 24.24
C ASP A 269 -12.64 18.98 23.65
N PHE A 270 -13.19 18.36 22.61
CA PHE A 270 -14.44 18.81 22.01
C PHE A 270 -15.62 18.09 22.64
N GLN A 271 -16.59 18.87 23.11
CA GLN A 271 -17.80 18.39 23.74
C GLN A 271 -19.04 18.87 22.96
N LEU A 272 -20.06 18.03 22.89
CA LEU A 272 -21.30 18.33 22.20
C LEU A 272 -22.42 18.57 23.22
N TYR A 273 -23.13 19.68 23.07
CA TYR A 273 -24.21 20.10 23.95
C TYR A 273 -25.53 20.20 23.22
N TRP A 274 -26.60 19.90 23.94
CA TRP A 274 -27.96 20.20 23.55
C TRP A 274 -28.68 20.90 24.71
N ASP A 275 -29.35 22.02 24.42
CA ASP A 275 -30.00 22.87 25.41
C ASP A 275 -31.31 22.29 25.97
N GLY A 276 -31.72 21.11 25.48
CA GLY A 276 -32.95 20.43 25.86
C GLY A 276 -34.19 20.97 25.17
N LYS A 277 -34.06 21.89 24.20
CA LYS A 277 -35.18 22.44 23.46
C LYS A 277 -35.25 21.83 22.06
N GLN A 278 -36.48 21.55 21.64
CA GLN A 278 -36.82 21.28 20.26
C GLN A 278 -37.44 22.55 19.68
N THR A 279 -36.99 22.94 18.49
CA THR A 279 -37.63 24.01 17.73
C THR A 279 -38.65 23.36 16.81
N PRO A 280 -39.96 23.62 17.00
CA PRO A 280 -40.99 23.06 16.13
C PRO A 280 -40.78 23.55 14.70
N GLY A 281 -40.83 22.63 13.74
CA GLY A 281 -40.88 22.97 12.32
C GLY A 281 -42.14 22.43 11.66
N ASN A 282 -42.57 23.05 10.56
CA ASN A 282 -43.82 22.71 9.88
C ASN A 282 -43.88 21.25 9.35
N ALA A 283 -42.74 20.56 9.24
CA ALA A 283 -42.64 19.15 8.82
C ALA A 283 -41.51 18.36 9.48
N THR A 284 -40.58 19.03 10.17
CA THR A 284 -39.40 18.44 10.80
C THR A 284 -39.08 19.22 12.06
N ASP A 285 -38.89 18.52 13.17
CA ASP A 285 -38.45 19.16 14.40
C ASP A 285 -36.92 19.33 14.37
N PHE A 286 -36.45 20.48 14.80
CA PHE A 286 -35.03 20.79 14.82
C PHE A 286 -34.49 20.69 16.24
N VAL A 287 -33.29 20.15 16.38
CA VAL A 287 -32.49 20.30 17.60
C VAL A 287 -31.20 21.02 17.28
N ASP A 288 -30.88 22.00 18.11
CA ASP A 288 -29.64 22.74 18.01
C ASP A 288 -28.58 22.07 18.87
N LEU A 289 -27.57 21.51 18.20
CA LEU A 289 -26.40 20.95 18.84
C LEU A 289 -25.28 21.98 18.78
N VAL A 290 -24.65 22.25 19.92
CA VAL A 290 -23.53 23.18 20.00
C VAL A 290 -22.27 22.38 20.28
N LEU A 291 -21.33 22.45 19.34
CA LEU A 291 -20.00 21.88 19.53
C LEU A 291 -19.14 22.92 20.25
N VAL A 292 -18.47 22.52 21.33
CA VAL A 292 -17.64 23.40 22.14
C VAL A 292 -16.27 22.77 22.29
N ASP A 293 -15.24 23.61 22.19
CA ASP A 293 -13.87 23.24 22.48
C ASP A 293 -13.52 23.71 23.90
N MET A 294 -13.17 22.75 24.75
CA MET A 294 -12.87 22.95 26.17
C MET A 294 -11.38 23.17 26.42
N ALA A 295 -10.54 23.19 25.37
CA ALA A 295 -9.12 23.45 25.52
C ALA A 295 -8.85 24.88 26.00
N LYS A 296 -7.80 25.03 26.80
CA LYS A 296 -7.27 26.36 27.14
C LYS A 296 -6.75 27.04 25.87
N GLU A 297 -6.79 28.37 25.84
CA GLU A 297 -6.24 29.14 24.71
C GLU A 297 -4.77 28.78 24.49
N GLU A 298 -4.45 28.36 23.27
CA GLU A 298 -3.09 28.12 22.80
C GLU A 298 -2.78 29.14 21.70
N ILE A 299 -1.66 29.85 21.84
CA ILE A 299 -1.21 30.88 20.88
C ILE A 299 -0.21 30.29 19.90
N CYS A 300 -0.71 29.75 18.78
CA CYS A 300 0.10 29.11 17.73
C CYS A 300 -0.75 28.88 16.48
N GLU A 301 -0.12 28.99 15.31
CA GLU A 301 -0.80 29.13 14.01
C GLU A 301 -0.83 27.85 13.15
N ALA A 302 -0.56 26.67 13.73
CA ALA A 302 -0.65 25.43 12.95
C ALA A 302 -2.11 24.99 12.79
N TYR A 303 -2.50 24.61 11.56
CA TYR A 303 -3.83 24.08 11.25
C TYR A 303 -3.85 22.55 11.41
N PHE A 304 -4.78 22.05 12.21
CA PHE A 304 -4.96 20.63 12.50
C PHE A 304 -6.37 20.18 12.14
N THR A 305 -6.52 18.88 11.91
CA THR A 305 -7.81 18.23 11.69
C THR A 305 -7.97 17.06 12.64
N THR A 306 -9.16 16.87 13.19
CA THR A 306 -9.48 15.73 14.05
C THR A 306 -10.91 15.25 13.81
N ALA A 307 -11.20 14.02 14.19
CA ALA A 307 -12.57 13.48 14.17
C ALA A 307 -13.02 13.20 15.60
N ARG A 308 -14.28 13.49 15.90
CA ARG A 308 -14.92 13.22 17.18
C ARG A 308 -16.28 12.57 16.97
N SER A 309 -16.62 11.66 17.87
CA SER A 309 -17.82 10.85 17.79
C SER A 309 -18.64 11.03 19.06
N PHE A 310 -19.91 11.37 18.91
CA PHE A 310 -20.82 11.68 20.00
C PHE A 310 -22.03 10.75 19.99
N ASN A 311 -22.40 10.20 21.14
CA ASN A 311 -23.60 9.39 21.25
C ASN A 311 -24.85 10.29 21.31
N ILE A 312 -25.66 10.27 20.25
CA ILE A 312 -26.89 11.07 20.13
C ILE A 312 -28.16 10.24 20.30
N ASN A 313 -28.08 9.00 20.80
CA ASN A 313 -29.27 8.16 21.00
C ASN A 313 -30.30 8.77 21.96
N LYS A 314 -29.85 9.59 22.92
CA LYS A 314 -30.75 10.36 23.79
C LYS A 314 -31.70 11.27 23.00
N LEU A 315 -31.31 11.75 21.81
CA LEU A 315 -32.19 12.56 20.95
C LEU A 315 -33.30 11.70 20.31
N LYS A 316 -33.01 10.42 20.01
CA LYS A 316 -34.01 9.49 19.46
C LYS A 316 -35.08 9.16 20.48
N GLU A 317 -34.69 8.93 21.74
CA GLU A 317 -35.62 8.66 22.85
C GLU A 317 -36.61 9.81 23.08
N LEU A 318 -36.19 11.04 22.78
CA LEU A 318 -36.98 12.26 22.98
C LEU A 318 -37.85 12.62 21.77
N ASN A 319 -37.65 11.95 20.64
CA ASN A 319 -38.47 12.10 19.46
C ASN A 319 -39.68 11.15 19.52
N THR A 320 -40.57 11.39 20.48
CA THR A 320 -41.78 10.58 20.69
C THR A 320 -42.85 10.80 19.61
N GLY A 321 -42.71 11.84 18.78
CA GLY A 321 -43.68 12.23 17.74
C GLY A 321 -43.47 11.56 16.37
N GLY A 322 -42.40 10.79 16.17
CA GLY A 322 -42.10 10.14 14.89
C GLY A 322 -41.68 11.09 13.76
N ASN A 323 -41.49 12.38 14.05
CA ASN A 323 -41.02 13.37 13.08
C ASN A 323 -39.54 13.14 12.74
N ARG A 324 -39.11 13.63 11.58
CA ARG A 324 -37.67 13.65 11.26
C ARG A 324 -36.98 14.71 12.11
N LEU A 325 -35.98 14.29 12.89
CA LEU A 325 -35.17 15.17 13.72
C LEU A 325 -33.96 15.64 12.92
N VAL A 326 -33.87 16.96 12.68
CA VAL A 326 -32.72 17.56 12.00
C VAL A 326 -31.80 18.18 13.05
N ALA A 327 -30.55 17.72 13.11
CA ALA A 327 -29.55 18.31 13.97
C ALA A 327 -28.85 19.45 13.25
N ARG A 328 -28.90 20.66 13.83
CA ARG A 328 -28.09 21.80 13.39
C ARG A 328 -26.88 21.87 14.29
N ILE A 329 -25.70 21.63 13.74
CA ILE A 329 -24.45 21.78 14.50
C ILE A 329 -23.93 23.18 14.28
N ALA A 330 -23.92 23.99 15.32
CA ALA A 330 -23.27 25.29 15.29
C ALA A 330 -21.78 25.14 15.65
N GLY A 331 -20.91 25.55 14.72
CA GLY A 331 -19.50 25.83 14.97
C GLY A 331 -19.19 27.33 14.87
N TYR A 332 -17.92 27.69 14.72
CA TYR A 332 -17.56 29.08 14.42
C TYR A 332 -17.97 29.42 12.97
N ASN A 333 -19.16 30.01 12.82
CA ASN A 333 -19.77 30.55 11.59
C ASN A 333 -20.38 29.56 10.58
N GLU A 334 -20.49 28.27 10.90
CA GLU A 334 -21.16 27.29 10.03
C GLU A 334 -22.23 26.51 10.78
N VAL A 335 -23.33 26.26 10.09
CA VAL A 335 -24.42 25.37 10.53
C VAL A 335 -24.51 24.24 9.52
N ILE A 336 -24.32 23.01 10.00
CA ILE A 336 -24.54 21.81 9.18
C ILE A 336 -25.85 21.16 9.60
N GLU A 337 -26.72 20.91 8.63
CA GLU A 337 -27.93 20.12 8.82
C GLU A 337 -27.64 18.63 8.61
N ILE A 338 -27.96 17.82 9.61
CA ILE A 338 -27.85 16.37 9.53
C ILE A 338 -29.23 15.75 9.59
N LYS A 339 -29.44 14.78 8.73
CA LYS A 339 -30.73 14.40 8.18
C LYS A 339 -31.10 12.96 8.47
#